data_AF-A0A944A0Q3-F1
#
_entry.id   AF-A0A944A0Q3-F1
#
_cell.length_a   1.000
_cell.length_b   1.000
_cell.length_c   1.000
_cell.angle_alpha   90.00
_cell.angle_beta   90.00
_cell.angle_gamma   90.00
#
_symmetry.space_group_name_H-M   'P 1'
#
loop_
_entity.id
_entity.type
_entity.pdbx_description
1 polymer ?
#
loop_
_entity_poly.entity_id
_entity_poly.type
_entity_poly.pdbx_seq_one_letter_code
_entity_poly.pdbx_strand_id
1 'polypeptide(L)'
;MNTDILKRLISVAAIVSFSVTGTAFAEENKISDSVLYYGHIENIISDNDGNISSLRMSSEAYGEYVMHLSDETAFIDSGKKTASDPKTLTKGEDVYVFHSAMIMESYPPQTAAYAVISNTPQDTGCAKYMKVDFAEKKDGVINITADNENIKIIADKDTTFSDYGSDNAVTADDIQKGSRIVVWDSENSKTAEHIMLISELKYAVTRGEFIQALYKSAGSPDFAKEAVFSDIKDGTDVSKAVSWAAEKGIAHGIGNDIFGTDEPITLEQAVTMLWRYCGSPILMDYTGLTQYTDAEDISDYCLQAMLWAHEKGMLNGDTDILNPNGVITSKAAENLINSLTEEIPVSKTVVENGSSVK
;
A
#
# COMPACT_ATOMS: atom_id res chain seq x y z
N MET A 1 12.28 15.83 -76.06
CA MET A 1 13.72 15.96 -76.38
C MET A 1 14.06 17.44 -76.48
N ASN A 2 15.24 17.79 -75.96
CA ASN A 2 15.88 19.11 -75.81
C ASN A 2 15.32 20.01 -74.69
N THR A 3 15.88 20.13 -73.47
CA THR A 3 17.25 20.47 -72.97
C THR A 3 17.84 21.80 -73.46
N ASP A 4 17.92 22.77 -72.54
CA ASP A 4 19.08 23.66 -72.24
C ASP A 4 18.69 24.59 -71.07
N ILE A 5 19.17 24.44 -69.83
CA ILE A 5 20.52 24.66 -69.25
C ILE A 5 20.94 26.15 -69.17
N LEU A 6 20.89 26.65 -67.93
CA LEU A 6 21.73 27.66 -67.24
C LEU A 6 22.13 28.99 -67.91
N LYS A 7 21.83 30.10 -67.20
CA LYS A 7 22.73 31.26 -66.88
C LYS A 7 22.05 32.12 -65.78
N ARG A 8 22.36 31.93 -64.49
CA ARG A 8 23.32 32.65 -63.62
C ARG A 8 23.03 34.16 -63.38
N LEU A 9 22.87 34.51 -62.08
CA LEU A 9 23.45 35.63 -61.30
C LEU A 9 22.53 36.72 -60.67
N ILE A 10 22.75 36.89 -59.34
CA ILE A 10 22.54 38.08 -58.46
C ILE A 10 21.13 38.18 -57.81
N SER A 11 20.93 37.65 -56.58
CA SER A 11 21.23 38.23 -55.26
C SER A 11 20.29 39.38 -54.85
N VAL A 12 19.30 39.09 -53.99
CA VAL A 12 18.95 39.89 -52.78
C VAL A 12 18.26 38.94 -51.79
N ALA A 13 18.88 38.73 -50.63
CA ALA A 13 18.28 38.05 -49.49
C ALA A 13 17.31 39.01 -48.77
N ALA A 14 16.04 38.62 -48.64
CA ALA A 14 15.13 39.19 -47.66
C ALA A 14 14.90 38.13 -46.58
N ILE A 15 15.69 38.21 -45.51
CA ILE A 15 15.48 37.45 -44.29
C ILE A 15 14.25 38.05 -43.62
N VAL A 16 13.11 37.36 -43.71
CA VAL A 16 11.97 37.62 -42.83
C VAL A 16 12.18 36.75 -41.60
N SER A 17 12.73 37.34 -40.55
CA SER A 17 12.82 36.73 -39.23
C SER A 17 11.40 36.64 -38.64
N PHE A 18 10.73 35.50 -38.82
CA PHE A 18 9.65 35.12 -37.93
C PHE A 18 10.28 34.62 -36.64
N SER A 19 10.26 35.44 -35.60
CA SER A 19 10.44 34.99 -34.23
C SER A 19 9.28 34.08 -33.87
N VAL A 20 9.43 32.78 -34.13
CA VAL A 20 8.66 31.76 -33.43
C VAL A 20 9.17 31.79 -32.00
N THR A 21 8.50 32.53 -31.12
CA THR A 21 8.53 32.23 -29.69
C THR A 21 7.82 30.91 -29.52
N GLY A 22 8.52 29.83 -29.87
CA GLY A 22 8.19 28.50 -29.41
C GLY A 22 8.53 28.52 -27.94
N THR A 23 7.53 28.76 -27.10
CA THR A 23 7.52 28.21 -25.76
C THR A 23 7.60 26.70 -25.96
N ALA A 24 8.83 26.18 -25.92
CA ALA A 24 9.06 24.78 -25.65
C ALA A 24 8.41 24.55 -24.29
N PHE A 25 7.21 23.97 -24.28
CA PHE A 25 6.78 23.23 -23.12
C PHE A 25 7.82 22.14 -22.97
N ALA A 26 8.72 22.31 -22.00
CA ALA A 26 9.41 21.17 -21.46
C ALA A 26 8.30 20.26 -20.96
N GLU A 27 8.09 19.13 -21.63
CA GLU A 27 7.45 18.00 -20.96
C GLU A 27 8.32 17.76 -19.72
N GLU A 28 7.79 18.06 -18.54
CA GLU A 28 8.39 17.58 -17.30
C GLU A 28 8.49 16.07 -17.46
N ASN A 29 9.71 15.55 -17.60
CA ASN A 29 9.97 14.11 -17.59
C ASN A 29 9.59 13.61 -16.20
N LYS A 30 8.32 13.20 -16.04
CA LYS A 30 7.82 12.60 -14.80
C LYS A 30 8.55 11.29 -14.60
N ILE A 31 9.32 11.22 -13.51
CA ILE A 31 10.06 10.02 -13.12
C ILE A 31 9.03 8.91 -12.90
N SER A 32 9.26 7.73 -13.45
CA SER A 32 8.39 6.57 -13.26
C SER A 32 8.36 6.14 -11.78
N ASP A 33 7.19 5.73 -11.29
CA ASP A 33 6.99 5.23 -9.93
C ASP A 33 7.71 3.89 -9.70
N SER A 34 8.02 3.15 -10.78
CA SER A 34 8.78 1.90 -10.70
C SER A 34 9.60 1.65 -11.96
N VAL A 35 10.82 1.16 -11.79
CA VAL A 35 11.70 0.79 -12.89
C VAL A 35 11.63 -0.73 -13.11
N LEU A 36 11.48 -1.15 -14.37
CA LEU A 36 11.50 -2.56 -14.75
C LEU A 36 12.94 -3.04 -14.95
N TYR A 37 13.28 -4.11 -14.24
CA TYR A 37 14.51 -4.88 -14.41
C TYR A 37 14.17 -6.29 -14.87
N TYR A 38 14.93 -6.83 -15.83
CA TYR A 38 14.85 -8.23 -16.26
C TYR A 38 16.23 -8.89 -16.20
N GLY A 39 16.32 -10.03 -15.54
CA GLY A 39 17.57 -10.79 -15.42
C GLY A 39 17.40 -12.08 -14.63
N HIS A 40 18.51 -12.77 -14.38
CA HIS A 40 18.51 -14.03 -13.63
C HIS A 40 18.95 -13.83 -12.18
N ILE A 41 18.45 -14.72 -11.31
CA ILE A 41 18.80 -14.76 -9.89
C ILE A 41 20.16 -15.44 -9.71
N GLU A 42 21.18 -14.67 -9.33
CA GLU A 42 22.52 -15.19 -9.01
C GLU A 42 22.59 -15.79 -7.61
N ASN A 43 21.90 -15.16 -6.67
CA ASN A 43 21.85 -15.59 -5.29
C ASN A 43 20.56 -15.14 -4.60
N ILE A 44 20.02 -16.01 -3.75
CA ILE A 44 18.90 -15.71 -2.86
C ILE A 44 19.49 -15.53 -1.47
N ILE A 45 19.26 -14.37 -0.87
CA ILE A 45 19.74 -14.02 0.46
C ILE A 45 18.55 -14.10 1.41
N SER A 46 18.71 -14.82 2.50
CA SER A 46 17.71 -14.95 3.57
C SER A 46 18.18 -14.28 4.84
N ASP A 47 17.23 -13.81 5.65
CA ASP A 47 17.47 -13.37 7.02
C ASP A 47 17.72 -14.56 7.98
N ASN A 48 17.89 -14.26 9.26
CA ASN A 48 18.15 -15.27 10.29
C ASN A 48 16.96 -16.21 10.52
N ASP A 49 15.75 -15.80 10.14
CA ASP A 49 14.52 -16.57 10.29
C ASP A 49 14.23 -17.42 9.04
N GLY A 50 15.09 -17.34 8.03
CA GLY A 50 14.97 -18.08 6.77
C GLY A 50 13.99 -17.45 5.78
N ASN A 51 13.50 -16.23 6.04
CA ASN A 51 12.72 -15.48 5.07
C ASN A 51 13.66 -14.85 4.04
N ILE A 52 13.23 -14.79 2.79
CA ILE A 52 14.05 -14.20 1.73
C ILE A 52 14.04 -12.68 1.89
N SER A 53 15.22 -12.10 2.09
CA SER A 53 15.41 -10.66 2.31
C SER A 53 15.97 -9.94 1.10
N SER A 54 16.68 -10.63 0.20
CA SER A 54 17.17 -10.01 -1.03
C SER A 54 17.44 -11.00 -2.17
N LEU A 55 17.39 -10.49 -3.41
CA LEU A 55 17.85 -11.19 -4.60
C LEU A 55 19.07 -10.47 -5.16
N ARG A 56 20.21 -11.17 -5.30
CA ARG A 56 21.30 -10.69 -6.14
C ARG A 56 21.00 -11.13 -7.57
N MET A 57 20.92 -10.17 -8.48
CA MET A 57 20.54 -10.40 -9.86
C MET A 57 21.61 -9.87 -10.82
N SER A 58 21.65 -10.47 -12.00
CA SER A 58 22.51 -10.06 -13.10
C SER A 58 21.72 -10.03 -14.41
N SER A 59 22.10 -9.11 -15.29
CA SER A 59 21.49 -8.94 -16.60
C SER A 59 22.51 -8.35 -17.56
N GLU A 60 22.52 -8.86 -18.80
CA GLU A 60 23.36 -8.28 -19.85
C GLU A 60 22.93 -6.84 -20.19
N ALA A 61 21.63 -6.56 -20.12
CA ALA A 61 21.07 -5.26 -20.48
C ALA A 61 21.12 -4.24 -19.32
N TYR A 62 20.92 -4.71 -18.09
CA TYR A 62 20.73 -3.84 -16.93
C TYR A 62 21.88 -3.88 -15.90
N GLY A 63 22.85 -4.79 -16.04
CA GLY A 63 23.96 -4.95 -15.11
C GLY A 63 23.60 -5.79 -13.88
N GLU A 64 24.41 -5.71 -12.82
CA GLU A 64 24.16 -6.40 -11.54
C GLU A 64 23.36 -5.52 -10.59
N TYR A 65 22.45 -6.10 -9.80
CA TYR A 65 21.69 -5.43 -8.74
C TYR A 65 21.54 -6.31 -7.50
N VAL A 66 21.39 -5.70 -6.33
CA VAL A 66 20.75 -6.33 -5.17
C VAL A 66 19.36 -5.74 -5.00
N MET A 67 18.34 -6.58 -5.15
CA MET A 67 16.94 -6.24 -4.94
C MET A 67 16.56 -6.58 -3.51
N HIS A 68 16.28 -5.58 -2.69
CA HIS A 68 15.79 -5.76 -1.32
C HIS A 68 14.31 -6.11 -1.34
N LEU A 69 13.97 -7.19 -0.65
CA LEU A 69 12.61 -7.70 -0.51
C LEU A 69 12.08 -7.33 0.87
N SER A 70 10.79 -7.05 0.95
CA SER A 70 10.10 -6.82 2.21
C SER A 70 8.73 -7.49 2.18
N ASP A 71 7.99 -7.38 3.29
CA ASP A 71 6.58 -7.75 3.36
C ASP A 71 5.70 -6.97 2.36
N GLU A 72 6.23 -5.89 1.76
CA GLU A 72 5.56 -5.12 0.71
C GLU A 72 5.98 -5.53 -0.72
N THR A 73 6.81 -6.56 -0.87
CA THR A 73 7.13 -7.09 -2.19
C THR A 73 6.07 -8.10 -2.61
N ALA A 74 5.38 -7.82 -3.73
CA ALA A 74 4.46 -8.77 -4.32
C ALA A 74 5.21 -9.83 -5.14
N PHE A 75 4.89 -11.11 -4.94
CA PHE A 75 5.44 -12.23 -5.70
C PHE A 75 4.34 -12.81 -6.59
N ILE A 76 4.52 -12.73 -7.92
CA ILE A 76 3.48 -13.07 -8.89
C ILE A 76 3.97 -14.20 -9.80
N ASP A 77 3.15 -15.26 -9.94
CA ASP A 77 3.27 -16.22 -11.03
C ASP A 77 2.50 -15.68 -12.24
N SER A 78 3.24 -15.17 -13.23
CA SER A 78 2.65 -14.51 -14.41
C SER A 78 1.85 -15.46 -15.28
N GLY A 79 2.33 -16.69 -15.46
CA GLY A 79 1.67 -17.71 -16.27
C GLY A 79 0.34 -18.17 -15.68
N LYS A 80 0.23 -18.20 -14.35
CA LYS A 80 -1.02 -18.54 -13.65
C LYS A 80 -1.90 -17.34 -13.32
N LYS A 81 -1.37 -16.12 -13.37
CA LYS A 81 -2.03 -14.88 -12.91
C LYS A 81 -2.45 -14.97 -11.44
N THR A 82 -1.56 -15.50 -10.60
CA THR A 82 -1.79 -15.67 -9.16
C THR A 82 -0.60 -15.17 -8.34
N ALA A 83 -0.80 -14.94 -7.04
CA ALA A 83 0.32 -14.81 -6.11
C ALA A 83 1.18 -16.10 -6.13
N SER A 84 2.47 -15.94 -5.88
CA SER A 84 3.42 -17.04 -5.74
C SER A 84 4.12 -17.00 -4.38
N ASP A 85 4.56 -18.16 -3.91
CA ASP A 85 5.36 -18.23 -2.69
C ASP A 85 6.81 -17.85 -3.04
N PRO A 86 7.42 -16.84 -2.39
CA PRO A 86 8.80 -16.43 -2.64
C PRO A 86 9.79 -17.60 -2.48
N LYS A 87 9.49 -18.59 -1.65
CA LYS A 87 10.32 -19.79 -1.45
C LYS A 87 10.41 -20.69 -2.68
N THR A 88 9.55 -20.48 -3.68
CA THR A 88 9.61 -21.21 -4.95
C THR A 88 10.67 -20.66 -5.90
N LEU A 89 11.22 -19.46 -5.63
CA LEU A 89 12.29 -18.87 -6.43
C LEU A 89 13.55 -19.73 -6.38
N THR A 90 14.22 -19.85 -7.51
CA THR A 90 15.44 -20.64 -7.64
C THR A 90 16.61 -19.85 -8.22
N LYS A 91 17.83 -20.21 -7.81
CA LYS A 91 19.04 -19.67 -8.42
C LYS A 91 19.10 -20.07 -9.90
N GLY A 92 19.37 -19.09 -10.77
CA GLY A 92 19.41 -19.24 -12.22
C GLY A 92 18.07 -19.01 -12.91
N GLU A 93 17.00 -18.76 -12.15
CA GLU A 93 15.68 -18.41 -12.71
C GLU A 93 15.70 -16.97 -13.25
N ASP A 94 15.12 -16.79 -14.44
CA ASP A 94 14.86 -15.48 -15.03
C ASP A 94 13.56 -14.90 -14.47
N VAL A 95 13.62 -13.68 -13.92
CA VAL A 95 12.44 -12.98 -13.38
C VAL A 95 12.45 -11.51 -13.79
N TYR A 96 11.26 -10.92 -13.78
CA TYR A 96 11.10 -9.47 -13.88
C TYR A 96 10.95 -8.90 -12.47
N VAL A 97 11.61 -7.77 -12.21
CA VAL A 97 11.49 -7.04 -10.95
C VAL A 97 11.10 -5.61 -11.24
N PHE A 98 9.99 -5.17 -10.67
CA PHE A 98 9.63 -3.76 -10.61
C PHE A 98 10.18 -3.19 -9.31
N HIS A 99 11.08 -2.21 -9.41
CA HIS A 99 11.84 -1.69 -8.26
C HIS A 99 11.81 -0.16 -8.19
N SER A 100 12.27 0.39 -7.06
CA SER A 100 12.35 1.84 -6.85
C SER A 100 13.33 2.49 -7.82
N ALA A 101 12.95 3.64 -8.37
CA ALA A 101 13.87 4.54 -9.09
C ALA A 101 14.95 5.13 -8.17
N MET A 102 14.76 5.09 -6.84
CA MET A 102 15.77 5.46 -5.86
C MET A 102 16.74 4.28 -5.63
N ILE A 103 17.98 4.46 -6.09
CA ILE A 103 19.02 3.43 -6.04
C ILE A 103 20.11 3.87 -5.08
N MET A 104 20.58 2.95 -4.23
CA MET A 104 21.71 3.19 -3.34
C MET A 104 23.02 3.13 -4.14
N GLU A 105 23.88 4.14 -3.99
CA GLU A 105 25.18 4.22 -4.64
C GLU A 105 26.18 3.22 -4.02
N SER A 106 26.05 1.94 -4.36
CA SER A 106 27.01 0.87 -4.06
C SER A 106 27.31 0.02 -5.30
N TYR A 107 28.23 -0.95 -5.16
CA TYR A 107 28.51 -1.93 -6.21
C TYR A 107 28.35 -3.37 -5.70
N PRO A 108 27.40 -4.17 -6.23
CA PRO A 108 26.37 -3.76 -7.17
C PRO A 108 25.38 -2.74 -6.56
N PRO A 109 24.70 -1.92 -7.38
CA PRO A 109 23.63 -1.03 -6.92
C PRO A 109 22.52 -1.78 -6.19
N GLN A 110 21.88 -1.12 -5.23
CA GLN A 110 20.82 -1.74 -4.42
C GLN A 110 19.54 -0.91 -4.48
N THR A 111 18.41 -1.57 -4.48
CA THR A 111 17.10 -0.92 -4.58
C THR A 111 16.01 -1.79 -3.96
N ALA A 112 14.90 -1.18 -3.54
CA ALA A 112 13.74 -1.90 -3.02
C ALA A 112 12.92 -2.47 -4.18
N ALA A 113 12.56 -3.75 -4.09
CA ALA A 113 11.66 -4.40 -5.04
C ALA A 113 10.20 -4.26 -4.59
N TYR A 114 9.36 -3.78 -5.50
CA TYR A 114 7.92 -3.68 -5.30
C TYR A 114 7.18 -4.93 -5.77
N ALA A 115 7.64 -5.54 -6.87
CA ALA A 115 7.10 -6.80 -7.35
C ALA A 115 8.17 -7.65 -8.02
N VAL A 116 8.11 -8.95 -7.77
CA VAL A 116 8.88 -9.99 -8.46
C VAL A 116 7.90 -10.84 -9.25
N ILE A 117 8.09 -10.90 -10.57
CA ILE A 117 7.22 -11.60 -11.50
C ILE A 117 7.99 -12.76 -12.12
N SER A 118 7.57 -13.98 -11.78
CA SER A 118 8.16 -15.24 -12.26
C SER A 118 7.24 -15.93 -13.27
N ASN A 119 7.73 -17.02 -13.85
CA ASN A 119 6.97 -17.89 -14.77
C ASN A 119 6.25 -17.11 -15.90
N THR A 120 6.95 -16.16 -16.53
CA THR A 120 6.39 -15.38 -17.65
C THR A 120 6.47 -16.20 -18.95
N PRO A 121 5.34 -16.46 -19.64
CA PRO A 121 5.35 -17.20 -20.91
C PRO A 121 6.17 -16.49 -21.99
N GLN A 122 6.91 -17.24 -22.82
CA GLN A 122 7.81 -16.68 -23.85
C GLN A 122 7.10 -15.87 -24.95
N ASP A 123 5.83 -16.19 -25.23
CA ASP A 123 5.02 -15.59 -26.31
C ASP A 123 4.01 -14.55 -25.78
N THR A 124 4.22 -14.03 -24.57
CA THR A 124 3.29 -13.08 -23.93
C THR A 124 4.08 -11.93 -23.32
N GLY A 125 3.61 -10.70 -23.52
CA GLY A 125 4.15 -9.52 -22.85
C GLY A 125 4.22 -9.71 -21.33
N CYS A 126 5.28 -9.18 -20.72
CA CYS A 126 5.43 -9.20 -19.27
C CYS A 126 4.26 -8.46 -18.59
N ALA A 127 3.73 -9.04 -17.53
CA ALA A 127 2.75 -8.40 -16.67
C ALA A 127 3.34 -7.12 -16.08
N LYS A 128 2.55 -6.04 -16.03
CA LYS A 128 3.01 -4.72 -15.63
C LYS A 128 2.52 -4.38 -14.24
N TYR A 129 3.43 -4.26 -13.29
CA TYR A 129 3.14 -3.69 -11.98
C TYR A 129 3.09 -2.16 -12.11
N MET A 130 2.08 -1.53 -11.53
CA MET A 130 1.92 -0.08 -11.54
C MET A 130 1.11 0.44 -10.36
N LYS A 131 1.35 1.69 -10.00
CA LYS A 131 0.55 2.45 -9.04
C LYS A 131 -0.44 3.34 -9.79
N VAL A 132 -1.69 3.33 -9.37
CA VAL A 132 -2.78 4.08 -9.99
C VAL A 132 -2.76 5.54 -9.54
N ASP A 133 -2.66 6.46 -10.49
CA ASP A 133 -2.76 7.91 -10.25
C ASP A 133 -4.21 8.37 -10.20
N PHE A 134 -5.01 7.86 -11.15
CA PHE A 134 -6.44 8.10 -11.24
C PHE A 134 -7.15 6.99 -12.01
N ALA A 135 -8.39 6.73 -11.61
CA ALA A 135 -9.28 5.77 -12.23
C ALA A 135 -10.63 6.43 -12.49
N GLU A 136 -11.06 6.47 -13.75
CA GLU A 136 -12.32 7.09 -14.15
C GLU A 136 -13.24 6.06 -14.82
N LYS A 137 -14.45 5.93 -14.29
CA LYS A 137 -15.47 5.03 -14.84
C LYS A 137 -16.42 5.78 -15.76
N LYS A 138 -16.60 5.26 -16.97
CA LYS A 138 -17.59 5.76 -17.91
C LYS A 138 -18.16 4.61 -18.72
N ASP A 139 -19.50 4.50 -18.75
CA ASP A 139 -20.23 3.52 -19.56
C ASP A 139 -19.78 2.06 -19.37
N GLY A 140 -19.44 1.68 -18.13
CA GLY A 140 -19.00 0.31 -17.79
C GLY A 140 -17.54 0.00 -18.13
N VAL A 141 -16.79 1.00 -18.59
CA VAL A 141 -15.34 0.94 -18.85
C VAL A 141 -14.62 1.78 -17.80
N ILE A 142 -13.54 1.26 -17.24
CA ILE A 142 -12.63 2.00 -16.36
C ILE A 142 -11.39 2.41 -17.15
N ASN A 143 -11.08 3.70 -17.11
CA ASN A 143 -9.85 4.26 -17.66
C ASN A 143 -8.89 4.51 -16.50
N ILE A 144 -7.83 3.72 -16.44
CA ILE A 144 -6.82 3.79 -15.40
C ILE A 144 -5.63 4.54 -15.98
N THR A 145 -5.16 5.54 -15.26
CA THR A 145 -3.87 6.17 -15.53
C THR A 145 -2.95 5.90 -14.36
N ALA A 146 -1.72 5.55 -14.68
CA ALA A 146 -0.74 5.02 -13.74
C ALA A 146 0.67 5.46 -14.11
N ASP A 147 1.59 5.20 -13.18
CA ASP A 147 3.01 5.46 -13.33
C ASP A 147 3.34 6.94 -13.59
N ASN A 148 2.88 7.83 -12.70
CA ASN A 148 2.99 9.28 -12.84
C ASN A 148 2.43 9.79 -14.18
N GLU A 149 1.27 9.25 -14.55
CA GLU A 149 0.51 9.57 -15.75
C GLU A 149 1.13 9.14 -17.08
N ASN A 150 2.20 8.33 -17.03
CA ASN A 150 2.88 7.83 -18.23
C ASN A 150 2.11 6.69 -18.91
N ILE A 151 1.32 5.92 -18.15
CA ILE A 151 0.64 4.72 -18.63
C ILE A 151 -0.87 4.91 -18.57
N LYS A 152 -1.57 4.52 -19.65
CA LYS A 152 -3.04 4.50 -19.73
C LYS A 152 -3.52 3.10 -20.07
N ILE A 153 -4.33 2.53 -19.19
CA ILE A 153 -4.94 1.21 -19.30
C ILE A 153 -6.46 1.36 -19.35
N ILE A 154 -7.09 0.55 -20.20
CA ILE A 154 -8.55 0.45 -20.31
C ILE A 154 -8.94 -0.92 -19.75
N ALA A 155 -9.89 -0.96 -18.84
CA ALA A 155 -10.55 -2.20 -18.45
C ALA A 155 -12.02 -2.13 -18.85
N ASP A 156 -12.47 -3.12 -19.62
CA ASP A 156 -13.82 -3.19 -20.15
C ASP A 156 -14.58 -4.41 -19.58
N LYS A 157 -15.73 -4.72 -20.17
CA LYS A 157 -16.59 -5.83 -19.73
C LYS A 157 -15.94 -7.22 -19.86
N ASP A 158 -14.88 -7.35 -20.67
CA ASP A 158 -14.18 -8.60 -20.92
C ASP A 158 -12.91 -8.70 -20.06
N THR A 159 -12.52 -7.61 -19.37
CA THR A 159 -11.42 -7.64 -18.40
C THR A 159 -11.81 -8.46 -17.16
N THR A 160 -10.92 -9.37 -16.78
CA THR A 160 -11.07 -10.17 -15.56
C THR A 160 -10.28 -9.57 -14.39
N PHE A 161 -10.72 -9.82 -13.16
CA PHE A 161 -10.11 -9.26 -11.96
C PHE A 161 -9.77 -10.37 -10.95
N SER A 162 -8.70 -10.18 -10.19
CA SER A 162 -8.33 -11.02 -9.05
C SER A 162 -7.79 -10.18 -7.90
N ASP A 163 -7.90 -10.72 -6.69
CA ASP A 163 -7.20 -10.19 -5.52
C ASP A 163 -5.85 -10.91 -5.37
N TYR A 164 -4.81 -10.16 -5.04
CA TYR A 164 -3.50 -10.74 -4.77
C TYR A 164 -3.55 -11.54 -3.46
N GLY A 165 -3.21 -12.84 -3.54
CA GLY A 165 -3.10 -13.71 -2.37
C GLY A 165 -4.43 -14.13 -1.73
N SER A 166 -5.56 -13.71 -2.29
CA SER A 166 -6.89 -13.90 -1.71
C SER A 166 -7.93 -14.30 -2.76
N ASP A 167 -8.99 -14.97 -2.31
CA ASP A 167 -10.16 -15.33 -3.11
C ASP A 167 -11.27 -14.24 -3.04
N ASN A 168 -10.95 -13.05 -2.52
CA ASN A 168 -11.90 -11.94 -2.46
C ASN A 168 -12.39 -11.57 -3.87
N ALA A 169 -13.69 -11.28 -3.97
CA ALA A 169 -14.25 -10.74 -5.19
C ALA A 169 -13.78 -9.29 -5.38
N VAL A 170 -12.93 -9.08 -6.39
CA VAL A 170 -12.47 -7.76 -6.83
C VAL A 170 -13.14 -7.42 -8.16
N THR A 171 -13.48 -6.16 -8.31
CA THR A 171 -14.08 -5.59 -9.52
C THR A 171 -13.36 -4.30 -9.92
N ALA A 172 -13.74 -3.73 -11.05
CA ALA A 172 -13.26 -2.42 -11.46
C ALA A 172 -13.54 -1.32 -10.40
N ASP A 173 -14.60 -1.46 -9.59
CA ASP A 173 -14.98 -0.43 -8.61
C ASP A 173 -14.03 -0.36 -7.40
N ASP A 174 -13.21 -1.40 -7.21
CA ASP A 174 -12.21 -1.48 -6.13
C ASP A 174 -10.88 -0.82 -6.53
N ILE A 175 -10.71 -0.47 -7.80
CA ILE A 175 -9.51 0.21 -8.30
C ILE A 175 -9.67 1.71 -8.08
N GLN A 176 -8.81 2.26 -7.22
CA GLN A 176 -8.85 3.66 -6.81
C GLN A 176 -7.47 4.30 -6.96
N LYS A 177 -7.43 5.63 -6.84
CA LYS A 177 -6.15 6.34 -6.74
C LYS A 177 -5.34 5.76 -5.58
N GLY A 178 -4.06 5.46 -5.84
CA GLY A 178 -3.15 4.84 -4.89
C GLY A 178 -3.13 3.32 -4.92
N SER A 179 -4.10 2.65 -5.56
CA SER A 179 -4.07 1.20 -5.74
C SER A 179 -2.79 0.76 -6.46
N ARG A 180 -2.23 -0.38 -6.05
CA ARG A 180 -1.18 -1.09 -6.79
C ARG A 180 -1.82 -2.24 -7.54
N ILE A 181 -1.56 -2.34 -8.83
CA ILE A 181 -2.16 -3.34 -9.69
C ILE A 181 -1.08 -4.03 -10.54
N VAL A 182 -1.35 -5.27 -10.91
CA VAL A 182 -0.60 -5.98 -11.95
C VAL A 182 -1.52 -6.17 -13.15
N VAL A 183 -1.08 -5.72 -14.32
CA VAL A 183 -1.88 -5.71 -15.54
C VAL A 183 -1.28 -6.66 -16.56
N TRP A 184 -2.11 -7.57 -17.07
CA TRP A 184 -1.85 -8.31 -18.30
C TRP A 184 -2.65 -7.65 -19.42
N ASP A 185 -1.97 -7.13 -20.43
CA ASP A 185 -2.59 -6.55 -21.61
C ASP A 185 -2.30 -7.38 -22.87
N SER A 186 -3.19 -7.28 -23.85
CA SER A 186 -2.91 -7.84 -25.17
C SER A 186 -1.91 -6.93 -25.89
N GLU A 187 -0.86 -7.49 -26.52
CA GLU A 187 0.25 -6.72 -27.11
C GLU A 187 -0.16 -5.60 -28.10
N ASN A 188 -1.39 -5.63 -28.61
CA ASN A 188 -1.91 -4.69 -29.60
C ASN A 188 -3.05 -3.79 -29.10
N SER A 189 -3.44 -3.87 -27.81
CA SER A 189 -4.49 -3.02 -27.23
C SER A 189 -4.04 -2.40 -25.92
N LYS A 190 -4.53 -1.18 -25.64
CA LYS A 190 -4.46 -0.60 -24.28
C LYS A 190 -5.47 -1.24 -23.33
N THR A 191 -6.24 -2.23 -23.79
CA THR A 191 -7.20 -2.97 -22.98
C THR A 191 -6.52 -4.08 -22.20
N ALA A 192 -6.76 -4.10 -20.89
CA ALA A 192 -6.32 -5.16 -19.99
C ALA A 192 -7.16 -6.43 -20.20
N GLU A 193 -6.50 -7.57 -20.30
CA GLU A 193 -7.13 -8.89 -20.25
C GLU A 193 -7.41 -9.31 -18.81
N HIS A 194 -6.46 -9.01 -17.92
CA HIS A 194 -6.57 -9.31 -16.51
C HIS A 194 -5.92 -8.21 -15.68
N ILE A 195 -6.58 -7.84 -14.58
CA ILE A 195 -6.03 -6.93 -13.57
C ILE A 195 -6.06 -7.65 -12.23
N MET A 196 -4.89 -7.85 -11.64
CA MET A 196 -4.78 -8.25 -10.26
C MET A 196 -4.63 -7.01 -9.39
N LEU A 197 -5.54 -6.81 -8.45
CA LEU A 197 -5.42 -5.78 -7.44
C LEU A 197 -4.53 -6.31 -6.34
N ILE A 198 -3.45 -5.60 -6.03
CA ILE A 198 -2.60 -5.97 -4.90
C ILE A 198 -3.18 -5.33 -3.63
N SER A 199 -4.34 -5.84 -3.21
CA SER A 199 -5.08 -5.32 -2.05
C SER A 199 -4.35 -5.58 -0.73
N GLU A 200 -3.49 -6.61 -0.69
CA GLU A 200 -2.73 -7.00 0.50
C GLU A 200 -1.38 -6.29 0.69
N LEU A 201 -1.01 -5.34 -0.17
CA LEU A 201 0.16 -4.51 0.14
C LEU A 201 -0.20 -3.53 1.25
N LYS A 202 0.36 -3.83 2.42
CA LYS A 202 0.31 -3.12 3.69
C LYS A 202 0.49 -1.61 3.52
N TYR A 203 -0.56 -0.89 3.12
CA TYR A 203 -0.61 0.53 3.39
C TYR A 203 -0.74 0.66 4.90
N ALA A 204 0.32 1.20 5.50
CA ALA A 204 0.26 1.76 6.82
C ALA A 204 -0.96 2.69 6.88
N VAL A 205 -1.90 2.39 7.77
CA VAL A 205 -3.01 3.30 8.01
C VAL A 205 -2.43 4.51 8.72
N THR A 206 -2.74 5.69 8.22
CA THR A 206 -2.37 6.91 8.93
C THR A 206 -3.32 7.14 10.11
N ARG A 207 -2.86 7.85 11.14
CA ARG A 207 -3.70 8.22 12.29
C ARG A 207 -4.96 8.97 11.86
N GLY A 208 -4.86 9.83 10.84
CA GLY A 208 -5.99 10.56 10.26
C GLY A 208 -7.01 9.65 9.61
N GLU A 209 -6.57 8.68 8.81
CA GLU A 209 -7.44 7.69 8.17
C GLU A 209 -8.16 6.82 9.20
N PHE A 210 -7.44 6.34 10.22
CA PHE A 210 -8.03 5.54 11.30
C PHE A 210 -9.16 6.28 12.03
N ILE A 211 -8.92 7.53 12.41
CA ILE A 211 -9.93 8.37 13.08
C ILE A 211 -11.10 8.70 12.15
N GLN A 212 -10.83 8.95 10.87
CA GLN A 212 -11.90 9.17 9.90
C GLN A 212 -12.78 7.93 9.72
N ALA A 213 -12.18 6.74 9.66
CA ALA A 213 -12.91 5.48 9.58
C ALA A 213 -13.78 5.25 10.81
N LEU A 214 -13.24 5.45 12.02
CA LEU A 214 -13.99 5.36 13.27
C LEU A 214 -15.15 6.38 13.32
N TYR A 215 -14.90 7.62 12.90
CA TYR A 215 -15.92 8.67 12.83
C TYR A 215 -17.09 8.29 11.90
N LYS A 216 -16.78 7.74 10.73
CA LYS A 216 -17.80 7.23 9.79
C LYS A 216 -18.57 6.05 10.37
N SER A 217 -17.87 5.10 11.00
CA SER A 217 -18.50 3.94 11.67
C SER A 217 -19.45 4.38 12.80
N ALA A 218 -19.12 5.45 13.52
CA ALA A 218 -19.98 6.06 14.53
C ALA A 218 -21.18 6.85 13.97
N GLY A 219 -21.39 6.86 12.65
CA GLY A 219 -22.49 7.58 11.99
C GLY A 219 -22.21 9.06 11.74
N SER A 220 -20.94 9.47 11.73
CA SER A 220 -20.51 10.86 11.52
C SER A 220 -21.22 11.86 12.45
N PRO A 221 -21.12 11.69 13.77
CA PRO A 221 -21.80 12.55 14.74
C PRO A 221 -21.37 14.01 14.65
N ASP A 222 -22.26 14.91 15.05
CA ASP A 222 -21.94 16.33 15.16
C ASP A 222 -20.96 16.60 16.33
N PHE A 223 -20.21 17.69 16.21
CA PHE A 223 -19.33 18.24 17.23
C PHE A 223 -19.56 19.75 17.35
N ALA A 224 -19.31 20.30 18.53
CA ALA A 224 -19.58 21.71 18.83
C ALA A 224 -18.39 22.62 18.55
N LYS A 225 -17.16 22.09 18.61
CA LYS A 225 -15.93 22.88 18.45
C LYS A 225 -14.94 22.22 17.51
N GLU A 226 -14.46 22.99 16.53
CA GLU A 226 -13.35 22.58 15.68
C GLU A 226 -12.05 22.51 16.48
N ALA A 227 -11.32 21.40 16.31
CA ALA A 227 -9.95 21.28 16.78
C ALA A 227 -9.00 21.94 15.77
N VAL A 228 -8.05 22.72 16.27
CA VAL A 228 -7.07 23.43 15.44
C VAL A 228 -5.73 22.74 15.61
N PHE A 229 -5.26 22.13 14.53
CA PHE A 229 -3.92 21.56 14.41
C PHE A 229 -3.27 22.11 13.14
N SER A 230 -1.97 22.37 13.21
CA SER A 230 -1.19 22.98 12.14
C SER A 230 -1.00 22.08 10.91
N ASP A 231 -1.09 20.76 11.10
CA ASP A 231 -0.99 19.74 10.05
C ASP A 231 -2.35 19.36 9.43
N ILE A 232 -3.44 20.02 9.83
CA ILE A 232 -4.78 19.74 9.33
C ILE A 232 -5.34 20.96 8.60
N LYS A 233 -5.78 20.75 7.36
CA LYS A 233 -6.50 21.78 6.60
C LYS A 233 -7.96 21.85 7.05
N ASP A 234 -8.41 23.05 7.40
CA ASP A 234 -9.80 23.34 7.79
C ASP A 234 -10.81 22.90 6.72
N GLY A 235 -11.97 22.43 7.20
CA GLY A 235 -13.11 22.04 6.38
C GLY A 235 -12.98 20.70 5.63
N THR A 236 -11.90 19.95 5.84
CA THR A 236 -11.73 18.60 5.26
C THR A 236 -12.51 17.54 6.04
N ASP A 237 -12.75 16.37 5.45
CA ASP A 237 -13.42 15.29 6.18
C ASP A 237 -12.56 14.74 7.34
N VAL A 238 -11.24 14.80 7.20
CA VAL A 238 -10.33 14.47 8.30
C VAL A 238 -10.42 15.51 9.42
N SER A 239 -10.50 16.82 9.11
CA SER A 239 -10.61 17.85 10.15
C SER A 239 -11.90 17.73 10.99
N LYS A 240 -13.01 17.32 10.36
CA LYS A 240 -14.26 17.01 11.07
C LYS A 240 -14.11 15.82 12.02
N ALA A 241 -13.55 14.72 11.52
CA ALA A 241 -13.34 13.50 12.31
C ALA A 241 -12.40 13.77 13.50
N VAL A 242 -11.30 14.49 13.27
CA VAL A 242 -10.35 14.88 14.33
C VAL A 242 -10.99 15.82 15.35
N SER A 243 -11.81 16.78 14.92
CA SER A 243 -12.53 17.69 15.82
C SER A 243 -13.47 16.94 16.76
N TRP A 244 -14.26 16.02 16.21
CA TRP A 244 -15.10 15.13 17.01
C TRP A 244 -14.27 14.28 17.98
N ALA A 245 -13.21 13.64 17.49
CA ALA A 245 -12.39 12.76 18.31
C ALA A 245 -11.69 13.52 19.45
N ALA A 246 -11.22 14.74 19.19
CA ALA A 246 -10.62 15.61 20.19
C ALA A 246 -11.64 16.07 21.24
N GLU A 247 -12.84 16.48 20.81
CA GLU A 247 -13.92 16.90 21.73
C GLU A 247 -14.36 15.77 22.66
N LYS A 248 -14.45 14.54 22.14
CA LYS A 248 -14.83 13.35 22.93
C LYS A 248 -13.68 12.76 23.74
N GLY A 249 -12.46 13.25 23.59
CA GLY A 249 -11.27 12.70 24.26
C GLY A 249 -10.86 11.32 23.72
N ILE A 250 -11.24 10.99 22.49
CA ILE A 250 -10.87 9.75 21.80
C ILE A 250 -9.42 9.82 21.33
N ALA A 251 -9.04 10.96 20.75
CA ALA A 251 -7.70 11.21 20.24
C ALA A 251 -7.13 12.54 20.75
N HIS A 252 -5.82 12.58 20.85
CA HIS A 252 -5.04 13.77 21.20
C HIS A 252 -3.94 13.97 20.18
N GLY A 253 -3.50 15.22 20.01
CA GLY A 253 -2.31 15.53 19.22
C GLY A 253 -1.04 15.04 19.89
N ILE A 254 0.02 14.95 19.10
CA ILE A 254 1.35 14.48 19.52
C ILE A 254 2.24 15.59 20.10
N GLY A 255 1.74 16.83 20.13
CA GLY A 255 2.42 18.02 20.66
C GLY A 255 2.66 19.09 19.58
N ASN A 256 3.11 20.28 19.99
CA ASN A 256 3.43 21.41 19.09
C ASN A 256 2.31 21.76 18.08
N ASP A 257 1.05 21.66 18.51
CA ASP A 257 -0.13 21.86 17.65
C ASP A 257 -0.17 20.91 16.42
N ILE A 258 0.41 19.71 16.52
CA ILE A 258 0.39 18.67 15.48
C ILE A 258 -0.48 17.50 15.93
N PHE A 259 -1.36 17.03 15.05
CA PHE A 259 -2.14 15.81 15.25
C PHE A 259 -1.38 14.54 14.83
N GLY A 260 -0.57 14.64 13.78
CA GLY A 260 0.14 13.52 13.15
C GLY A 260 -0.72 12.85 12.09
N THR A 261 -1.44 13.64 11.29
CA THR A 261 -2.52 13.16 10.42
C THR A 261 -2.06 12.15 9.38
N ASP A 262 -0.89 12.39 8.79
CA ASP A 262 -0.26 11.54 7.78
C ASP A 262 0.74 10.53 8.40
N GLU A 263 0.87 10.52 9.74
CA GLU A 263 1.77 9.57 10.40
C GLU A 263 1.12 8.18 10.48
N PRO A 264 1.88 7.11 10.19
CA PRO A 264 1.43 5.74 10.45
C PRO A 264 0.96 5.53 11.88
N ILE A 265 -0.18 4.86 12.06
CA ILE A 265 -0.70 4.50 13.38
C ILE A 265 -0.19 3.12 13.82
N THR A 266 0.25 3.03 15.08
CA THR A 266 0.65 1.75 15.69
C THR A 266 -0.54 0.99 16.26
N LEU A 267 -0.37 -0.30 16.52
CA LEU A 267 -1.39 -1.15 17.14
C LEU A 267 -1.86 -0.58 18.48
N GLU A 268 -0.92 -0.22 19.36
CA GLU A 268 -1.24 0.30 20.68
C GLU A 268 -1.99 1.64 20.64
N GLN A 269 -1.68 2.49 19.64
CA GLN A 269 -2.36 3.77 19.46
C GLN A 269 -3.78 3.58 18.95
N ALA A 270 -3.98 2.71 17.95
CA ALA A 270 -5.28 2.38 17.41
C ALA A 270 -6.20 1.79 18.49
N VAL A 271 -5.70 0.79 19.24
CA VAL A 271 -6.42 0.16 20.36
C VAL A 271 -6.76 1.19 21.45
N THR A 272 -5.84 2.08 21.80
CA THR A 272 -6.08 3.14 22.78
C THR A 272 -7.20 4.10 22.36
N MET A 273 -7.26 4.46 21.08
CA MET A 273 -8.35 5.30 20.56
C MET A 273 -9.71 4.58 20.66
N LEU A 274 -9.79 3.29 20.30
CA LEU A 274 -11.03 2.51 20.42
C LEU A 274 -11.46 2.30 21.87
N TRP A 275 -10.51 2.04 22.76
CA TRP A 275 -10.75 1.93 24.19
C TRP A 275 -11.36 3.21 24.77
N ARG A 276 -10.82 4.38 24.40
CA ARG A 276 -11.36 5.70 24.79
C ARG A 276 -12.75 5.94 24.19
N TYR A 277 -12.95 5.58 22.94
CA TYR A 277 -14.26 5.63 22.30
C TYR A 277 -15.31 4.81 23.07
N CYS A 278 -14.91 3.66 23.62
CA CYS A 278 -15.77 2.82 24.48
C CYS A 278 -15.91 3.30 25.92
N GLY A 279 -15.43 4.50 26.26
CA GLY A 279 -15.53 5.07 27.60
C GLY A 279 -14.43 4.61 28.57
N SER A 280 -13.32 4.09 28.05
CA SER A 280 -12.13 3.71 28.82
C SER A 280 -12.41 2.69 29.94
N PRO A 281 -13.05 1.54 29.65
CA PRO A 281 -13.35 0.52 30.65
C PRO A 281 -12.07 -0.02 31.32
N ILE A 282 -12.10 -0.14 32.65
CA ILE A 282 -10.98 -0.66 33.44
C ILE A 282 -11.27 -2.12 33.80
N LEU A 283 -10.34 -3.01 33.52
CA LEU A 283 -10.39 -4.40 33.97
C LEU A 283 -9.72 -4.51 35.34
N MET A 284 -10.50 -4.83 36.37
CA MET A 284 -9.94 -5.12 37.70
C MET A 284 -9.38 -6.53 37.72
N ASP A 285 -8.15 -6.67 38.25
CA ASP A 285 -7.47 -7.96 38.48
C ASP A 285 -7.23 -8.82 37.23
N TYR A 286 -7.25 -8.21 36.04
CA TYR A 286 -6.91 -8.89 34.80
C TYR A 286 -5.40 -8.81 34.52
N THR A 287 -4.72 -9.96 34.59
CA THR A 287 -3.29 -10.08 34.30
C THR A 287 -3.05 -10.58 32.88
N GLY A 288 -3.97 -10.30 31.94
CA GLY A 288 -3.79 -10.67 30.55
C GLY A 288 -2.47 -10.17 29.98
N LEU A 289 -2.10 -10.70 28.81
CA LEU A 289 -0.86 -10.40 28.08
C LEU A 289 0.43 -11.08 28.57
N THR A 290 0.46 -11.77 29.72
CA THR A 290 1.70 -12.44 30.23
C THR A 290 2.26 -13.53 29.30
N GLN A 291 1.44 -13.98 28.34
CA GLN A 291 1.81 -14.95 27.31
C GLN A 291 2.62 -14.33 26.16
N TYR A 292 2.62 -13.01 26.01
CA TYR A 292 3.33 -12.33 24.94
C TYR A 292 4.72 -11.91 25.41
N THR A 293 5.70 -12.21 24.57
CA THR A 293 7.14 -12.00 24.83
C THR A 293 7.54 -10.52 24.76
N ASP A 294 6.76 -9.71 24.06
CA ASP A 294 6.97 -8.27 23.84
C ASP A 294 5.96 -7.40 24.61
N ALA A 295 5.29 -7.96 25.63
CA ALA A 295 4.36 -7.20 26.45
C ALA A 295 5.03 -6.02 27.19
N GLU A 296 6.34 -6.06 27.39
CA GLU A 296 7.13 -4.96 27.99
C GLU A 296 7.32 -3.76 27.05
N ASP A 297 7.10 -3.94 25.74
CA ASP A 297 7.21 -2.86 24.74
C ASP A 297 5.95 -1.98 24.69
N ILE A 298 4.90 -2.35 25.42
CA ILE A 298 3.65 -1.58 25.50
C ILE A 298 3.91 -0.29 26.29
N SER A 299 3.60 0.85 25.68
CA SER A 299 3.66 2.13 26.39
C SER A 299 2.74 2.12 27.62
N ASP A 300 3.20 2.66 28.75
CA ASP A 300 2.44 2.70 30.01
C ASP A 300 1.00 3.23 29.84
N TYR A 301 0.82 4.25 29.01
CA TYR A 301 -0.48 4.87 28.77
C TYR A 301 -1.43 4.02 27.91
N CYS A 302 -0.89 3.02 27.19
CA CYS A 302 -1.62 2.07 26.35
C CYS A 302 -1.99 0.79 27.09
N LEU A 303 -1.31 0.46 28.20
CA LEU A 303 -1.44 -0.84 28.88
C LEU A 303 -2.89 -1.23 29.19
N GLN A 304 -3.68 -0.32 29.75
CA GLN A 304 -5.10 -0.61 30.07
C GLN A 304 -5.94 -0.86 28.82
N ALA A 305 -5.66 -0.14 27.73
CA ALA A 305 -6.35 -0.36 26.46
C ALA A 305 -5.96 -1.70 25.82
N MET A 306 -4.68 -2.09 25.89
CA MET A 306 -4.20 -3.38 25.38
C MET A 306 -4.77 -4.56 26.17
N LEU A 307 -4.83 -4.46 27.50
CA LEU A 307 -5.50 -5.45 28.36
C LEU A 307 -6.98 -5.59 28.01
N TRP A 308 -7.68 -4.47 27.81
CA TRP A 308 -9.07 -4.47 27.39
C TRP A 308 -9.27 -5.12 26.02
N ALA A 309 -8.44 -4.79 25.03
CA ALA A 309 -8.52 -5.36 23.69
C ALA A 309 -8.23 -6.87 23.70
N HIS A 310 -7.29 -7.32 24.52
CA HIS A 310 -7.00 -8.74 24.72
C HIS A 310 -8.19 -9.50 25.28
N GLU A 311 -8.83 -8.98 26.34
CA GLU A 311 -10.02 -9.59 26.93
C GLU A 311 -11.21 -9.61 25.96
N LYS A 312 -11.28 -8.62 25.07
CA LYS A 312 -12.26 -8.56 23.98
C LYS A 312 -11.91 -9.47 22.80
N GLY A 313 -10.77 -10.16 22.79
CA GLY A 313 -10.35 -10.98 21.65
C GLY A 313 -10.04 -10.17 20.38
N MET A 314 -9.72 -8.88 20.54
CA MET A 314 -9.37 -7.98 19.43
C MET A 314 -7.92 -8.14 18.97
N LEU A 315 -7.07 -8.77 19.78
CA LEU A 315 -5.66 -9.00 19.52
C LEU A 315 -5.43 -10.42 19.01
N ASN A 316 -4.38 -10.63 18.23
CA ASN A 316 -4.03 -11.97 17.75
C ASN A 316 -3.60 -12.85 18.93
N GLY A 317 -4.35 -13.93 19.18
CA GLY A 317 -4.08 -14.90 20.25
C GLY A 317 -3.23 -16.09 19.80
N ASP A 318 -2.95 -16.22 18.50
CA ASP A 318 -2.28 -17.39 17.92
C ASP A 318 -0.75 -17.25 17.91
N THR A 319 -0.23 -16.09 18.30
CA THR A 319 1.21 -15.77 18.39
C THR A 319 1.60 -15.38 19.82
N ASP A 320 2.87 -15.54 20.16
CA ASP A 320 3.48 -15.04 21.42
C ASP A 320 4.09 -13.63 21.26
N ILE A 321 3.77 -12.93 20.17
CA ILE A 321 4.20 -11.55 19.87
C ILE A 321 2.96 -10.72 19.54
N LEU A 322 2.80 -9.56 20.20
CA LEU A 322 1.73 -8.57 19.95
C LEU A 322 2.11 -7.56 18.87
N ASN A 323 3.37 -7.16 18.86
CA ASN A 323 3.95 -6.02 18.16
C ASN A 323 3.21 -4.69 18.45
N PRO A 324 3.17 -4.21 19.71
CA PRO A 324 2.36 -3.06 20.11
C PRO A 324 2.76 -1.77 19.37
N ASN A 325 4.05 -1.59 19.11
CA ASN A 325 4.60 -0.45 18.38
C ASN A 325 4.60 -0.65 16.85
N GLY A 326 4.13 -1.81 16.37
CA GLY A 326 4.00 -2.11 14.96
C GLY A 326 2.93 -1.26 14.30
N VAL A 327 3.25 -0.71 13.14
CA VAL A 327 2.27 -0.01 12.29
C VAL A 327 1.22 -0.99 11.79
N ILE A 328 -0.05 -0.59 11.84
CA ILE A 328 -1.16 -1.44 11.40
C ILE A 328 -1.55 -1.19 9.95
N THR A 329 -2.07 -2.24 9.32
CA THR A 329 -2.61 -2.21 7.95
C THR A 329 -4.07 -1.78 7.94
N SER A 330 -4.59 -1.39 6.77
CA SER A 330 -6.03 -1.10 6.59
C SER A 330 -6.92 -2.24 7.04
N LYS A 331 -6.51 -3.48 6.75
CA LYS A 331 -7.26 -4.67 7.17
C LYS A 331 -7.28 -4.84 8.69
N ALA A 332 -6.14 -4.62 9.35
CA ALA A 332 -6.07 -4.67 10.80
C ALA A 332 -6.92 -3.55 11.43
N ALA A 333 -6.89 -2.34 10.88
CA ALA A 333 -7.73 -1.23 11.31
C ALA A 333 -9.23 -1.53 11.18
N GLU A 334 -9.66 -2.08 10.04
CA GLU A 334 -11.05 -2.51 9.81
C GLU A 334 -11.50 -3.57 10.81
N ASN A 335 -10.70 -4.61 11.01
CA ASN A 335 -11.02 -5.67 11.97
C ASN A 335 -11.18 -5.10 13.39
N LEU A 336 -10.28 -4.22 13.81
CA LEU A 336 -10.36 -3.54 15.10
C LEU A 336 -11.64 -2.70 15.23
N ILE A 337 -12.00 -1.91 14.22
CA ILE A 337 -13.21 -1.08 14.24
C ILE A 337 -14.49 -1.96 14.23
N ASN A 338 -14.53 -3.01 13.42
CA ASN A 338 -15.69 -3.88 13.29
C ASN A 338 -15.94 -4.72 14.55
N SER A 339 -14.89 -5.06 15.29
CA SER A 339 -15.01 -5.76 16.58
C SER A 339 -15.83 -4.99 17.62
N LEU A 340 -16.04 -3.68 17.43
CA LEU A 340 -16.94 -2.88 18.29
C LEU A 340 -18.43 -3.12 18.03
N THR A 341 -18.78 -3.66 16.85
CA THR A 341 -20.16 -3.82 16.39
C THR A 341 -20.70 -5.24 16.55
N GLU A 342 -19.81 -6.23 16.66
CA GLU A 342 -20.16 -7.62 16.91
C GLU A 342 -20.25 -7.86 18.43
N GLU A 343 -21.33 -8.47 18.92
CA GLU A 343 -21.36 -8.99 20.29
C GLU A 343 -20.35 -10.14 20.39
N ILE A 344 -19.11 -9.83 20.77
CA ILE A 344 -18.06 -10.83 20.92
C ILE A 344 -18.46 -11.79 22.05
N PRO A 345 -18.56 -13.11 21.81
CA PRO A 345 -18.85 -14.07 22.85
C PRO A 345 -17.68 -14.12 23.84
N VAL A 346 -17.94 -13.71 25.08
CA VAL A 346 -16.98 -13.83 26.19
C VAL A 346 -16.53 -15.29 26.30
N SER A 347 -15.22 -15.50 26.19
CA SER A 347 -14.60 -16.82 26.37
C SER A 347 -14.94 -17.37 27.76
N LYS A 348 -15.77 -18.42 27.81
CA LYS A 348 -16.01 -19.17 29.04
C LYS A 348 -14.81 -20.07 29.32
N THR A 349 -13.82 -19.54 30.04
CA THR A 349 -12.80 -20.39 30.69
C THR A 349 -13.12 -20.51 32.19
N VAL A 350 -13.88 -21.57 32.48
CA VAL A 350 -14.00 -22.35 33.71
C VAL A 350 -13.38 -21.77 35.00
N VAL A 351 -14.24 -21.32 35.92
CA VAL A 351 -13.99 -21.42 37.37
C VAL A 351 -15.22 -22.03 38.03
N GLU A 352 -15.33 -23.35 38.00
CA GLU A 352 -16.12 -24.08 39.00
C GLU A 352 -15.21 -25.07 39.72
N ASN A 353 -14.88 -24.75 40.96
CA ASN A 353 -14.75 -25.72 42.03
C ASN A 353 -15.08 -25.04 43.36
N GLY A 354 -16.35 -24.70 43.53
CA GLY A 354 -16.96 -24.59 44.84
C GLY A 354 -17.30 -25.98 45.36
N SER A 355 -16.47 -26.55 46.22
CA SER A 355 -16.88 -27.70 47.03
C SER A 355 -17.56 -27.22 48.32
N SER A 356 -18.87 -27.46 48.31
CA SER A 356 -19.85 -27.57 49.40
C SER A 356 -19.34 -27.46 50.85
N VAL A 357 -19.97 -26.52 51.58
CA VAL A 357 -20.22 -26.63 53.02
C VAL A 357 -21.01 -27.91 53.31
N LYS A 358 -20.58 -28.67 54.32
CA LYS A 358 -21.45 -29.35 55.28
C LYS A 358 -20.88 -29.16 56.68
#